data_AF-A0A9J6AZ77-F1
#
_entry.id   AF-A0A9J6AZ77-F1
#
_cell.length_a   1.000
_cell.length_b   1.000
_cell.length_c   1.000
_cell.angle_alpha   90.00
_cell.angle_beta   90.00
_cell.angle_gamma   90.00
#
_symmetry.space_group_name_H-M   'P 1'
#
loop_
_entity.id
_entity.type
_entity.pdbx_description
1 polymer ?
#
loop_
_entity_poly.entity_id
_entity_poly.type
_entity_poly.pdbx_seq_one_letter_code
_entity_poly.pdbx_strand_id
1 'polypeptide(L)' 'MKTALRQPPCELITSLPRQPPNIFFKQHSGYIVTNSQHGRALFYYFVHKMQHHFPLLLDQW' A
#
# COMPACT_ATOMS: atom_id res chain seq x y z
N MET A 1 -0.96 20.77 -22.45
CA MET A 1 -0.14 19.62 -22.03
C MET A 1 -0.60 19.20 -20.64
N LYS A 2 -1.30 18.05 -20.52
CA LYS A 2 -1.60 17.48 -19.21
C LYS A 2 -0.32 16.81 -18.73
N THR A 3 0.40 17.46 -17.82
CA THR A 3 1.50 16.82 -17.12
C THR A 3 0.91 15.59 -16.42
N ALA A 4 1.22 14.40 -16.92
CA ALA A 4 0.91 13.18 -16.19
C ALA A 4 1.61 13.33 -14.84
N LEU A 5 0.82 13.44 -13.76
CA LEU A 5 1.37 13.40 -12.42
C LEU A 5 2.04 12.03 -12.32
N ARG A 6 3.36 12.01 -12.47
CA ARG A 6 4.17 10.84 -12.19
C ARG A 6 3.76 10.44 -10.78
N GLN A 7 3.00 9.34 -10.68
CA GLN A 7 2.56 8.86 -9.39
C GLN A 7 3.86 8.68 -8.58
N PRO A 8 3.94 9.24 -7.36
CA PRO A 8 5.07 8.94 -6.48
C PRO A 8 5.19 7.40 -6.44
N PRO A 9 6.40 6.84 -6.59
CA PRO A 9 6.57 5.39 -6.61
C PRO A 9 5.83 4.83 -5.40
N CYS A 10 4.84 3.97 -5.66
CA CYS A 10 4.05 3.36 -4.61
C CYS A 10 5.01 2.50 -3.78
N GLU A 11 5.29 2.87 -2.53
CA GLU A 11 6.24 2.13 -1.72
C GLU A 11 5.51 0.97 -1.03
N LEU A 12 5.84 -0.25 -1.47
CA LEU A 12 5.37 -1.47 -0.83
C LEU A 12 5.99 -1.56 0.56
N ILE A 13 5.13 -1.70 1.57
CA ILE A 13 5.56 -1.96 2.94
C ILE A 13 5.73 -3.47 3.10
N THR A 14 6.97 -3.90 3.33
CA THR A 14 7.30 -5.32 3.51
C THR A 14 6.97 -5.83 4.91
N SER A 15 7.08 -4.98 5.94
CA SER A 15 6.73 -5.31 7.33
C SER A 15 6.53 -4.04 8.16
N LEU A 16 5.68 -4.12 9.19
CA LEU A 16 5.51 -3.10 10.21
C LEU A 16 5.91 -3.63 11.59
N PRO A 17 6.40 -2.77 12.50
CA PRO A 17 6.60 -3.14 13.89
C PRO A 17 5.31 -3.72 14.49
N ARG A 18 5.42 -4.87 15.18
CA ARG A 18 4.29 -5.58 15.81
C ARG A 18 3.21 -6.07 14.83
N GLN A 19 3.52 -6.17 13.53
CA GLN A 19 2.61 -6.78 12.56
C GLN A 19 2.45 -8.28 12.85
N PRO A 20 1.21 -8.81 12.94
CA PRO A 20 0.99 -10.24 13.07
C PRO A 20 1.62 -11.02 11.91
N PRO A 21 2.12 -12.24 12.16
CA PRO A 21 2.51 -13.12 11.06
C PRO A 21 1.31 -13.45 10.18
N ASN A 22 1.55 -13.79 8.91
CA ASN A 22 0.55 -14.27 7.96
C ASN A 22 -0.59 -13.29 7.63
N ILE A 23 -0.27 -12.01 7.39
CA ILE A 23 -1.24 -11.09 6.80
C ILE A 23 -1.45 -11.38 5.30
N PHE A 24 -2.70 -11.34 4.84
CA PHE A 24 -3.08 -11.67 3.46
C PHE A 24 -3.48 -10.44 2.62
N PHE A 25 -2.78 -9.32 2.83
CA PHE A 25 -3.01 -8.09 2.08
C PHE A 25 -1.67 -7.40 1.81
N LYS A 26 -1.62 -6.62 0.73
CA LYS A 26 -0.49 -5.73 0.47
C LYS A 26 -0.76 -4.38 1.11
N GLN A 27 0.30 -3.78 1.60
CA GLN A 27 0.29 -2.48 2.25
C GLN A 27 1.21 -1.55 1.47
N HIS A 28 0.74 -0.33 1.23
CA HIS A 28 1.52 0.68 0.53
C HIS A 28 1.41 2.01 1.28
N SER A 29 2.49 2.76 1.30
CA SER A 29 2.49 4.14 1.78
C SER A 29 3.23 5.06 0.82
N GLY A 30 3.07 6.35 1.04
CA GLY A 30 3.85 7.35 0.34
C GLY A 30 3.34 8.76 0.58
N TYR A 31 3.85 9.67 -0.25
CA TYR A 31 3.49 11.08 -0.21
C TYR A 31 3.01 11.55 -1.56
N ILE A 32 1.85 12.20 -1.61
CA ILE A 32 1.35 12.89 -2.81
C ILE A 32 1.71 14.37 -2.66
N VAL A 33 2.58 14.88 -3.53
CA VAL A 33 2.93 16.30 -3.57
C VAL A 33 1.71 17.10 -4.02
N THR A 34 1.22 17.99 -3.16
CA THR A 34 0.05 18.85 -3.45
C THR A 34 0.45 20.26 -3.87
N ASN A 35 1.61 20.74 -3.43
CA ASN A 35 2.20 22.00 -3.88
C ASN A 35 3.73 21.93 -3.77
N SER A 36 4.40 21.76 -4.90
CA SER A 36 5.86 21.63 -4.94
C SER A 36 6.60 22.91 -4.55
N GLN A 37 6.06 24.08 -4.91
CA GLN A 37 6.69 25.38 -4.62
C GLN A 37 6.73 25.67 -3.12
N HIS A 38 5.75 25.17 -2.37
CA HIS A 38 5.64 25.38 -0.92
C HIS A 38 5.99 24.12 -0.12
N GLY A 39 6.57 23.10 -0.77
CA GLY A 39 6.97 21.85 -0.12
C GLY A 39 5.83 21.06 0.54
N ARG A 40 4.59 21.21 0.06
CA ARG A 40 3.42 20.55 0.66
C ARG A 40 3.18 19.19 0.01
N ALA A 41 2.94 18.19 0.86
CA ALA A 41 2.55 16.85 0.46
C ALA A 41 1.54 16.25 1.46
N LEU A 42 0.72 15.32 0.99
CA LEU A 42 -0.15 14.51 1.82
C LEU A 42 0.44 13.12 1.97
N PHE A 43 0.58 12.66 3.21
CA PHE A 43 0.87 11.27 3.49
C PHE A 43 -0.35 10.40 3.20
N TYR A 44 -0.13 9.21 2.64
CA TYR A 44 -1.15 8.17 2.52
C TYR A 44 -0.65 6.81 3.01
N TYR A 45 -1.59 6.02 3.48
CA TYR A 45 -1.42 4.61 3.82
C TYR A 45 -2.62 3.84 3.26
N PHE A 46 -2.36 2.84 2.43
CA PHE A 46 -3.38 2.09 1.72
C PHE A 46 -3.14 0.59 1.83
N VAL A 47 -4.20 -0.16 2.12
CA VAL A 47 -4.18 -1.62 2.18
C VAL A 47 -5.11 -2.18 1.12
N HIS A 48 -4.68 -3.24 0.43
CA HIS A 48 -5.56 -3.97 -0.48
C HIS A 48 -5.38 -5.47 -0.33
N LYS A 49 -6.49 -6.19 -0.45
CA LYS A 49 -6.48 -7.66 -0.46
C LYS A 49 -5.58 -8.17 -1.59
N MET A 50 -4.80 -9.20 -1.30
CA MET A 50 -4.18 -10.00 -2.36
C MET A 50 -5.32 -10.80 -3.00
N GLN A 51 -5.56 -10.63 -4.30
CA GLN A 51 -6.42 -11.58 -5.02
C GLN A 51 -5.65 -12.89 -5.17
N HIS A 52 -5.75 -13.75 -4.15
CA HIS A 52 -5.56 -15.18 -4.32
C HIS A 52 -6.88 -15.85 -4.03
N HIS A 53 -7.44 -16.49 -5.07
CA HIS A 53 -8.51 -17.46 -4.96
C HIS A 53 -8.01 -18.52 -3.97
N PHE A 54 -8.63 -18.63 -2.81
CA PHE A 54 -8.38 -19.70 -1.85
C PHE A 54 -8.82 -21.01 -2.54
N PRO A 55 -7.96 -21.98 -2.87
CA PRO A 55 -8.44 -23.35 -2.97
C PRO A 55 -8.72 -23.79 -1.53
N LEU A 56 -9.99 -24.08 -1.26
CA LEU A 56 -10.47 -24.62 0.01
C LEU A 56 -9.64 -25.84 0.46
N LEU A 57 -9.28 -25.92 1.74
CA LEU A 57 -9.33 -27.10 2.63
C LEU A 57 -8.88 -26.62 4.03
N LEU A 58 -9.78 -26.43 5.01
CA LEU A 58 -10.19 -27.42 6.02
C LEU A 58 -9.10 -28.44 6.36
N ASP A 59 -8.50 -28.31 7.55
CA ASP A 59 -8.09 -29.42 8.43
C ASP A 59 -7.50 -28.89 9.76
N GLN A 60 -8.29 -28.15 10.53
CA GLN A 60 -8.08 -27.99 11.99
C GLN A 60 -9.41 -27.78 12.71
N TRP A 61 -10.19 -28.87 12.81
CA TRP A 61 -11.10 -29.18 13.92
C TRP A 61 -11.19 -30.70 14.04
#